data_AF-A0A7K5RC12-F1
#
_entry.id   AF-A0A7K5RC12-F1
#
_cell.length_a   1.000
_cell.length_b   1.000
_cell.length_c   1.000
_cell.angle_alpha   90.00
_cell.angle_beta   90.00
_cell.angle_gamma   90.00
#
_symmetry.space_group_name_H-M   'P 1'
#
loop_
_entity.id
_entity.type
_entity.pdbx_description
1 polymer ?
#
loop_
_entity_poly.entity_id
_entity_poly.type
_entity_poly.pdbx_seq_one_letter_code
_entity_poly.pdbx_strand_id
1 'polypeptide(L)'
;LTPTRQAGVCAFYGECGRNPEVNVSLVASQVPCLSNTPARVASGALLSLLRSVCPELARGDNDTTRVCCSYAQLSALRFSVGLSGAVLARCPACARNFANLYCHNICSPDQSLFTNVTRVINSTAVPGARAVLEYQLFYRRRYAEAAFTSCQGVRLPATGGYAISTMCGRYGAELCTAQRWLDFQGDKNNGLAPLQIDFQLLPNGSEPGEGIVPLDAPVWGCDQAPGSDQEPCSCQDCAQACPPVVPPAGPPPPFRIGRADGVLVICVLIFGVLALAFVVAALCRRGKAEA
;
A
#
# COMPACT_ATOMS: atom_id res chain seq x y z
N LEU A 1 15.97 5.60 25.81
CA LEU A 1 17.43 5.75 25.55
C LEU A 1 17.79 7.01 24.76
N THR A 2 16.79 7.80 24.36
CA THR A 2 16.90 9.06 23.61
C THR A 2 16.31 10.18 24.47
N PRO A 3 17.12 10.83 25.33
CA PRO A 3 16.60 11.79 26.31
C PRO A 3 16.10 13.09 25.67
N THR A 4 16.69 13.51 24.56
CA THR A 4 16.26 14.70 23.81
C THR A 4 15.27 14.28 22.73
N ARG A 5 14.07 14.83 22.78
CA ARG A 5 13.00 14.66 21.78
C ARG A 5 12.53 16.04 21.33
N GLN A 6 13.17 16.56 20.28
CA GLN A 6 12.95 17.91 19.77
C GLN A 6 13.15 17.91 18.25
N ALA A 7 12.59 18.93 17.58
CA ALA A 7 12.84 19.15 16.16
C ALA A 7 14.34 19.34 15.88
N GLY A 8 14.82 18.80 14.76
CA GLY A 8 16.21 18.83 14.33
C GLY A 8 17.14 17.88 15.09
N VAL A 9 16.62 16.92 15.86
CA VAL A 9 17.41 15.93 16.62
C VAL A 9 17.09 14.52 16.16
N CYS A 10 18.14 13.71 16.00
CA CYS A 10 18.09 12.32 15.60
C CYS A 10 17.95 11.38 16.80
N ALA A 11 17.43 10.17 16.59
CA ALA A 11 17.46 9.09 17.57
C ALA A 11 18.69 8.18 17.37
N PHE A 12 19.09 8.01 16.12
CA PHE A 12 20.25 7.21 15.71
C PHE A 12 20.89 7.80 14.46
N TYR A 13 22.17 7.45 14.23
CA TYR A 13 22.93 7.91 13.06
C TYR A 13 24.08 6.97 12.76
N GLY A 14 24.33 6.67 11.48
CA GLY A 14 25.41 5.77 11.05
C GLY A 14 25.07 4.30 11.25
N GLU A 15 25.97 3.41 10.82
CA GLU A 15 25.81 1.96 10.90
C GLU A 15 26.74 1.36 11.96
N CYS A 16 26.21 0.44 12.76
CA CYS A 16 26.89 -0.20 13.89
C CYS A 16 27.17 -1.68 13.66
N GLY A 17 27.15 -2.12 12.39
CA GLY A 17 27.35 -3.51 12.01
C GLY A 17 26.07 -4.33 11.98
N ARG A 18 26.23 -5.66 11.91
CA ARG A 18 25.12 -6.60 11.75
C ARG A 18 24.40 -6.85 13.06
N ASN A 19 23.09 -7.07 12.97
CA ASN A 19 22.29 -7.56 14.08
C ASN A 19 22.70 -9.01 14.43
N PRO A 20 23.21 -9.29 15.64
CA PRO A 20 23.60 -10.64 16.02
C PRO A 20 22.41 -11.57 16.33
N GLU A 21 21.19 -11.03 16.42
CA GLU A 21 19.98 -11.81 16.70
C GLU A 21 19.27 -12.27 15.42
N VAL A 22 19.66 -11.74 14.27
CA VAL A 22 19.06 -12.07 12.97
C VAL A 22 20.04 -12.99 12.23
N ASN A 23 19.84 -14.29 12.40
CA ASN A 23 20.74 -15.31 11.85
C ASN A 23 20.42 -15.67 10.40
N VAL A 24 19.16 -15.55 9.98
CA VAL A 24 18.69 -15.89 8.64
C VAL A 24 17.85 -14.72 8.12
N SER A 25 18.42 -13.99 7.16
CA SER A 25 17.71 -12.91 6.47
C SER A 25 18.07 -12.92 4.99
N LEU A 26 17.06 -12.66 4.15
CA LEU A 26 17.23 -12.47 2.71
C LEU A 26 17.86 -11.11 2.39
N VAL A 27 17.90 -10.19 3.37
CA VAL A 27 18.37 -8.82 3.22
C VAL A 27 19.45 -8.51 4.26
N ALA A 28 20.37 -7.61 3.93
CA ALA A 28 21.42 -7.18 4.85
C ALA A 28 20.82 -6.65 6.16
N SER A 29 21.19 -7.28 7.28
CA SER A 29 20.66 -6.96 8.61
C SER A 29 21.56 -5.96 9.37
N GLN A 30 21.99 -4.89 8.68
CA GLN A 30 22.77 -3.82 9.31
C GLN A 30 21.88 -2.98 10.23
N VAL A 31 22.39 -2.61 11.39
CA VAL A 31 21.65 -1.83 12.39
C VAL A 31 22.29 -0.48 12.65
N PRO A 32 21.51 0.57 12.97
CA PRO A 32 22.06 1.89 13.18
C PRO A 32 22.73 2.01 14.55
N CYS A 33 23.61 3.01 14.69
CA CYS A 33 24.19 3.36 15.99
C CYS A 33 23.28 4.33 16.74
N LEU A 34 23.04 4.08 18.03
CA LEU A 34 22.37 5.02 18.93
C LEU A 34 23.11 6.36 18.91
N SER A 35 22.40 7.43 18.57
CA SER A 35 22.97 8.77 18.46
C SER A 35 21.86 9.81 18.61
N ASN A 36 21.72 10.34 19.83
CA ASN A 36 20.78 11.40 20.14
C ASN A 36 21.44 12.77 19.90
N THR A 37 21.70 13.10 18.63
CA THR A 37 22.47 14.28 18.21
C THR A 37 21.71 15.11 17.17
N PRO A 38 22.07 16.39 16.97
CA PRO A 38 21.44 17.22 15.95
C PRO A 38 21.57 16.64 14.54
N ALA A 39 20.55 16.86 13.71
CA ALA A 39 20.52 16.47 12.31
C ALA A 39 21.65 17.14 11.52
N ARG A 40 22.22 16.40 10.56
CA ARG A 40 23.41 16.82 9.81
C ARG A 40 23.01 17.33 8.44
N VAL A 41 23.75 18.31 7.91
CA VAL A 41 23.53 18.80 6.55
C VAL A 41 23.85 17.70 5.54
N ALA A 42 22.93 17.44 4.62
CA ALA A 42 23.15 16.54 3.51
C ALA A 42 23.90 17.29 2.40
N SER A 43 25.08 16.80 1.99
CA SER A 43 25.89 17.40 0.93
C SER A 43 26.38 16.36 -0.09
N GLY A 44 26.80 16.84 -1.26
CA GLY A 44 27.45 16.03 -2.29
C GLY A 44 26.66 14.78 -2.68
N ALA A 45 27.31 13.61 -2.59
CA ALA A 45 26.72 12.32 -2.94
C ALA A 45 25.51 11.93 -2.07
N LEU A 46 25.50 12.33 -0.78
CA LEU A 46 24.38 12.05 0.12
C LEU A 46 23.12 12.81 -0.32
N LEU A 47 23.26 14.10 -0.63
CA LEU A 47 22.13 14.92 -1.11
C LEU A 47 21.61 14.43 -2.47
N SER A 48 22.51 14.05 -3.38
CA SER A 48 22.11 13.47 -4.67
C SER A 48 21.34 12.17 -4.49
N LEU A 49 21.79 11.29 -3.59
CA LEU A 49 21.09 10.04 -3.31
C LEU A 49 19.74 10.31 -2.63
N LEU A 50 19.68 11.26 -1.69
CA LEU A 50 18.45 11.64 -0.99
C LEU A 50 17.36 12.08 -1.95
N ARG A 51 17.70 12.90 -2.96
CA ARG A 51 16.75 13.33 -4.00
C ARG A 51 16.14 12.17 -4.78
N SER A 52 16.92 11.14 -5.06
CA SER A 52 16.43 9.99 -5.80
C SER A 52 15.55 9.05 -4.96
N VAL A 53 15.94 8.81 -3.71
CA VAL A 53 15.31 7.80 -2.84
C VAL A 53 14.18 8.40 -2.02
N CYS A 54 14.38 9.61 -1.47
CA CYS A 54 13.52 10.29 -0.53
C CYS A 54 13.29 11.77 -0.93
N PRO A 55 12.71 12.04 -2.12
CA PRO A 55 12.57 13.40 -2.64
C PRO A 55 11.80 14.34 -1.70
N GLU A 56 10.87 13.78 -0.90
CA GLU A 56 10.06 14.50 0.08
C GLU A 56 10.87 15.18 1.18
N LEU A 57 12.01 14.58 1.54
CA LEU A 57 12.93 15.11 2.54
C LEU A 57 13.98 16.06 1.92
N ALA A 58 14.05 16.14 0.59
CA ALA A 58 15.03 16.93 -0.15
C ALA A 58 14.48 18.27 -0.67
N ARG A 59 13.32 18.73 -0.16
CA ARG A 59 12.60 19.93 -0.64
C ARG A 59 13.19 21.28 -0.20
N GLY A 60 14.33 21.30 0.50
CA GLY A 60 15.01 22.52 0.91
C GLY A 60 16.12 22.95 -0.06
N ASP A 61 16.66 24.15 0.14
CA ASP A 61 17.87 24.60 -0.54
C ASP A 61 19.04 23.64 -0.28
N ASN A 62 19.97 23.57 -1.23
CA ASN A 62 21.13 22.66 -1.21
C ASN A 62 21.91 22.72 0.11
N ASP A 63 22.00 23.91 0.72
CA ASP A 63 22.84 24.16 1.89
C ASP A 63 22.10 24.05 3.23
N THR A 64 20.77 23.86 3.22
CA THR A 64 19.94 23.82 4.43
C THR A 64 19.31 22.47 4.71
N THR A 65 19.33 21.55 3.75
CA THR A 65 18.70 20.23 3.88
C THR A 65 19.43 19.41 4.94
N ARG A 66 18.74 19.09 6.04
CA ARG A 66 19.27 18.28 7.15
C ARG A 66 18.62 16.90 7.18
N VAL A 67 19.39 15.89 7.57
CA VAL A 67 18.95 14.49 7.67
C VAL A 67 19.60 13.78 8.85
N CYS A 68 18.95 12.69 9.28
CA CYS A 68 19.42 11.81 10.35
C CYS A 68 20.03 10.49 9.85
N CYS A 69 20.48 10.44 8.59
CA CYS A 69 21.08 9.25 8.00
C CYS A 69 22.41 9.54 7.31
N SER A 70 23.28 8.53 7.31
CA SER A 70 24.53 8.52 6.53
C SER A 70 24.27 8.03 5.09
N TYR A 71 25.27 8.20 4.23
CA TYR A 71 25.21 7.66 2.86
C TYR A 71 25.03 6.14 2.84
N ALA A 72 25.70 5.41 3.74
CA ALA A 72 25.59 3.96 3.83
C ALA A 72 24.16 3.54 4.20
N GLN A 73 23.56 4.18 5.21
CA GLN A 73 22.18 3.91 5.63
C GLN A 73 21.19 4.18 4.50
N LEU A 74 21.35 5.29 3.79
CA LEU A 74 20.47 5.64 2.67
C LEU A 74 20.67 4.70 1.47
N SER A 75 21.89 4.25 1.21
CA SER A 75 22.17 3.25 0.18
C SER A 75 21.56 1.89 0.51
N ALA A 76 21.64 1.46 1.77
CA ALA A 76 20.99 0.25 2.25
C ALA A 76 19.46 0.37 2.16
N LEU A 77 18.92 1.54 2.53
CA LEU A 77 17.50 1.84 2.39
C LEU A 77 17.06 1.74 0.92
N ARG A 78 17.80 2.34 -0.02
CA ARG A 78 17.51 2.26 -1.47
C ARG A 78 17.35 0.82 -1.94
N PHE A 79 18.23 -0.08 -1.50
CA PHE A 79 18.14 -1.49 -1.86
C PHE A 79 16.89 -2.15 -1.25
N SER A 80 16.64 -1.94 0.04
CA SER A 80 15.50 -2.51 0.75
C SER A 80 14.15 -2.05 0.17
N VAL A 81 13.96 -0.74 -0.01
CA VAL A 81 12.72 -0.20 -0.60
C VAL A 81 12.60 -0.53 -2.09
N GLY A 82 13.72 -0.77 -2.79
CA GLY A 82 13.72 -1.23 -4.18
C GLY A 82 13.12 -2.63 -4.34
N LEU A 83 13.40 -3.54 -3.40
CA LEU A 83 12.81 -4.89 -3.39
C LEU A 83 11.30 -4.83 -3.21
N SER A 84 10.81 -4.07 -2.23
CA SER A 84 9.36 -3.87 -2.03
C SER A 84 8.75 -3.07 -3.17
N GLY A 85 9.48 -2.10 -3.74
CA GLY A 85 9.05 -1.32 -4.90
C GLY A 85 8.78 -2.19 -6.13
N ALA A 86 9.54 -3.26 -6.34
CA ALA A 86 9.26 -4.22 -7.41
C ALA A 86 7.92 -4.96 -7.21
N VAL A 87 7.57 -5.27 -5.96
CA VAL A 87 6.29 -5.89 -5.60
C VAL A 87 5.11 -4.91 -5.78
N LEU A 88 5.36 -3.63 -5.49
CA LEU A 88 4.35 -2.55 -5.53
C LEU A 88 4.35 -1.76 -6.86
N ALA A 89 5.11 -2.22 -7.87
CA ALA A 89 5.42 -1.45 -9.08
C ALA A 89 4.20 -1.04 -9.92
N ARG A 90 3.07 -1.74 -9.78
CA ARG A 90 1.83 -1.43 -10.52
C ARG A 90 1.13 -0.15 -10.05
N CYS A 91 1.47 0.36 -8.87
CA CYS A 91 0.85 1.55 -8.30
C CYS A 91 1.92 2.52 -7.76
N PRO A 92 2.30 3.55 -8.55
CA PRO A 92 3.35 4.50 -8.17
C PRO A 92 3.07 5.23 -6.85
N ALA A 93 1.82 5.61 -6.59
CA ALA A 93 1.41 6.25 -5.34
C ALA A 93 1.69 5.35 -4.12
N CYS A 94 1.31 4.07 -4.19
CA CYS A 94 1.60 3.09 -3.16
C CYS A 94 3.10 2.91 -2.93
N ALA A 95 3.87 2.69 -4.02
CA ALA A 95 5.31 2.50 -3.91
C ALA A 95 6.01 3.74 -3.31
N ARG A 96 5.55 4.96 -3.67
CA ARG A 96 6.04 6.22 -3.11
C ARG A 96 5.72 6.35 -1.62
N ASN A 97 4.47 6.09 -1.22
CA ASN A 97 4.04 6.10 0.18
C ASN A 97 4.85 5.12 1.02
N PHE A 98 5.05 3.89 0.51
CA PHE A 98 5.84 2.87 1.17
C PHE A 98 7.29 3.32 1.38
N ALA A 99 7.95 3.82 0.33
CA ALA A 99 9.31 4.36 0.45
C ALA A 99 9.38 5.51 1.46
N ASN A 100 8.38 6.39 1.47
CA ASN A 100 8.35 7.54 2.37
C ASN A 100 8.23 7.17 3.85
N LEU A 101 7.49 6.11 4.21
CA LEU A 101 7.47 5.60 5.58
C LEU A 101 8.90 5.37 6.09
N TYR A 102 9.71 4.66 5.31
CA TYR A 102 11.09 4.36 5.71
C TYR A 102 12.05 5.53 5.54
N CYS A 103 11.83 6.40 4.55
CA CYS A 103 12.57 7.65 4.43
C CYS A 103 12.41 8.48 5.71
N HIS A 104 11.18 8.63 6.23
CA HIS A 104 10.97 9.32 7.49
C HIS A 104 11.63 8.59 8.65
N ASN A 105 11.45 7.28 8.77
CA ASN A 105 12.03 6.49 9.87
C ASN A 105 13.54 6.60 9.96
N ILE A 106 14.22 6.59 8.81
CA ILE A 106 15.68 6.50 8.77
C ILE A 106 16.33 7.88 8.63
N CYS A 107 15.77 8.79 7.83
CA CYS A 107 16.44 10.01 7.40
C CYS A 107 15.77 11.32 7.85
N SER A 108 14.56 11.30 8.42
CA SER A 108 13.87 12.53 8.84
C SER A 108 14.76 13.38 9.78
N PRO A 109 14.89 14.71 9.57
CA PRO A 109 15.65 15.57 10.47
C PRO A 109 15.05 15.64 11.89
N ASP A 110 13.76 15.32 12.03
CA ASP A 110 13.01 15.38 13.29
C ASP A 110 12.77 13.98 13.89
N GLN A 111 13.61 13.00 13.54
CA GLN A 111 13.44 11.59 13.90
C GLN A 111 13.20 11.35 15.39
N SER A 112 13.82 12.12 16.29
CA SER A 112 13.66 11.95 17.74
C SER A 112 12.25 12.22 18.26
N LEU A 113 11.40 12.95 17.50
CA LEU A 113 10.04 13.26 17.91
C LEU A 113 9.12 12.05 17.86
N PHE A 114 9.31 11.14 16.91
CA PHE A 114 8.43 9.99 16.71
C PHE A 114 9.13 8.64 16.89
N THR A 115 10.40 8.64 17.30
CA THR A 115 11.22 7.43 17.49
C THR A 115 11.67 7.28 18.94
N ASN A 116 11.36 6.16 19.57
CA ASN A 116 11.83 5.83 20.91
C ASN A 116 12.69 4.57 20.90
N VAL A 117 14.00 4.72 21.11
CA VAL A 117 14.91 3.56 21.18
C VAL A 117 14.75 2.85 22.52
N THR A 118 14.34 1.59 22.47
CA THR A 118 14.03 0.75 23.64
C THR A 118 15.18 -0.19 23.97
N ARG A 119 15.91 -0.70 22.96
CA ARG A 119 16.97 -1.69 23.18
C ARG A 119 18.22 -1.48 22.33
N VAL A 120 19.37 -1.61 22.97
CA VAL A 120 20.70 -1.50 22.36
C VAL A 120 21.67 -2.53 22.92
N ILE A 121 22.71 -2.85 22.15
CA ILE A 121 23.87 -3.64 22.58
C ILE A 121 25.17 -2.90 22.28
N ASN A 122 26.28 -3.32 22.85
CA ASN A 122 27.59 -2.80 22.43
C ASN A 122 27.91 -3.32 21.03
N SER A 123 28.29 -2.43 20.12
CA SER A 123 28.68 -2.81 18.77
C SER A 123 30.02 -3.56 18.80
N THR A 124 30.07 -4.68 18.07
CA THR A 124 31.31 -5.41 17.81
C THR A 124 32.08 -4.85 16.60
N ALA A 125 31.39 -4.12 15.71
CA ALA A 125 31.97 -3.56 14.49
C ALA A 125 32.56 -2.15 14.71
N VAL A 126 31.97 -1.36 15.62
CA VAL A 126 32.39 0.02 15.89
C VAL A 126 32.69 0.15 17.39
N PRO A 127 33.98 0.20 17.80
CA PRO A 127 34.37 0.28 19.21
C PRO A 127 33.71 1.47 19.93
N GLY A 128 33.13 1.21 21.10
CA GLY A 128 32.49 2.23 21.93
C GLY A 128 31.09 2.69 21.47
N ALA A 129 30.63 2.25 20.29
CA ALA A 129 29.29 2.55 19.81
C ALA A 129 28.25 1.55 20.34
N ARG A 130 26.98 1.98 20.44
CA ARG A 130 25.86 1.13 20.84
C ARG A 130 24.96 0.89 19.64
N ALA A 131 24.80 -0.37 19.24
CA ALA A 131 23.96 -0.79 18.13
C ALA A 131 22.49 -0.87 18.57
N VAL A 132 21.57 -0.31 17.78
CA VAL A 132 20.12 -0.34 18.05
C VAL A 132 19.52 -1.65 17.56
N LEU A 133 18.87 -2.40 18.47
CA LEU A 133 18.22 -3.67 18.11
C LEU A 133 16.69 -3.56 18.10
N GLU A 134 16.14 -2.59 18.81
CA GLU A 134 14.71 -2.39 18.93
C GLU A 134 14.38 -0.92 19.18
N TYR A 135 13.36 -0.43 18.49
CA TYR A 135 12.78 0.89 18.75
C TYR A 135 11.29 0.91 18.41
N GLN A 136 10.59 1.86 19.02
CA GLN A 136 9.19 2.15 18.75
C GLN A 136 9.08 3.34 17.80
N LEU A 137 8.10 3.29 16.91
CA LEU A 137 7.70 4.39 16.06
C LEU A 137 6.26 4.80 16.35
N PHE A 138 6.02 6.09 16.50
CA PHE A 138 4.70 6.64 16.80
C PHE A 138 4.16 7.34 15.56
N TYR A 139 3.08 6.81 15.00
CA TYR A 139 2.41 7.39 13.84
C TYR A 139 1.00 7.83 14.22
N ARG A 140 0.50 8.86 13.55
CA ARG A 140 -0.95 9.08 13.51
C ARG A 140 -1.60 7.93 12.75
N ARG A 141 -2.72 7.43 13.27
CA ARG A 141 -3.48 6.34 12.64
C ARG A 141 -3.89 6.68 11.21
N ARG A 142 -4.34 7.92 10.97
CA ARG A 142 -4.71 8.40 9.63
C ARG A 142 -3.57 8.28 8.61
N TYR A 143 -2.33 8.53 9.04
CA TYR A 143 -1.15 8.45 8.18
C TYR A 143 -0.88 7.00 7.76
N ALA A 144 -0.85 6.09 8.73
CA ALA A 144 -0.65 4.67 8.47
C ALA A 144 -1.79 4.03 7.65
N GLU A 145 -3.04 4.38 7.97
CA GLU A 145 -4.21 3.89 7.25
C GLU A 145 -4.24 4.42 5.81
N ALA A 146 -3.96 5.70 5.57
CA ALA A 146 -3.88 6.24 4.22
C ALA A 146 -2.79 5.54 3.40
N ALA A 147 -1.60 5.33 3.98
CA ALA A 147 -0.51 4.62 3.31
C ALA A 147 -0.93 3.17 2.97
N PHE A 148 -1.53 2.45 3.92
CA PHE A 148 -2.04 1.10 3.71
C PHE A 148 -3.14 1.05 2.62
N THR A 149 -4.13 1.94 2.70
CA THR A 149 -5.25 2.01 1.75
C THR A 149 -4.77 2.31 0.33
N SER A 150 -3.70 3.09 0.17
CA SER A 150 -3.10 3.32 -1.15
C SER A 150 -2.54 2.04 -1.80
N CYS A 151 -2.25 1.01 -0.99
CA CYS A 151 -1.60 -0.22 -1.40
C CYS A 151 -2.49 -1.48 -1.39
N GLN A 152 -3.60 -1.48 -0.61
CA GLN A 152 -4.38 -2.68 -0.35
C GLN A 152 -4.96 -3.35 -1.61
N GLY A 153 -5.22 -2.56 -2.67
CA GLY A 153 -5.78 -3.05 -3.94
C GLY A 153 -4.75 -3.52 -4.96
N VAL A 154 -3.45 -3.26 -4.73
CA VAL A 154 -2.39 -3.49 -5.71
C VAL A 154 -2.25 -4.96 -6.02
N ARG A 155 -2.26 -5.32 -7.30
CA ARG A 155 -2.13 -6.71 -7.76
C ARG A 155 -0.67 -7.10 -7.95
N LEU A 156 -0.36 -8.36 -7.71
CA LEU A 156 0.94 -8.94 -8.02
C LEU A 156 0.84 -9.67 -9.38
N PRO A 157 1.52 -9.19 -10.45
CA PRO A 157 1.40 -9.79 -11.79
C PRO A 157 1.69 -11.30 -11.83
N ALA A 158 2.66 -11.76 -11.05
CA ALA A 158 3.12 -13.14 -11.08
C ALA A 158 2.09 -14.15 -10.56
N THR A 159 1.20 -13.74 -9.66
CA THR A 159 0.23 -14.65 -9.01
C THR A 159 -1.23 -14.27 -9.25
N GLY A 160 -1.51 -13.04 -9.71
CA GLY A 160 -2.86 -12.46 -9.78
C GLY A 160 -3.46 -12.09 -8.41
N GLY A 161 -2.78 -12.44 -7.31
CA GLY A 161 -3.16 -12.08 -5.95
C GLY A 161 -2.88 -10.60 -5.62
N TYR A 162 -3.15 -10.21 -4.38
CA TYR A 162 -2.80 -8.88 -3.88
C TYR A 162 -1.35 -8.84 -3.41
N ALA A 163 -0.64 -7.78 -3.77
CA ALA A 163 0.73 -7.52 -3.33
C ALA A 163 0.82 -7.48 -1.79
N ILE A 164 -0.18 -6.88 -1.13
CA ILE A 164 -0.22 -6.80 0.34
C ILE A 164 -0.20 -8.18 1.03
N SER A 165 -0.64 -9.24 0.34
CA SER A 165 -0.63 -10.60 0.88
C SER A 165 0.77 -11.10 1.19
N THR A 166 1.79 -10.64 0.45
CA THR A 166 3.20 -11.01 0.70
C THR A 166 3.85 -10.16 1.79
N MET A 167 3.14 -9.11 2.26
CA MET A 167 3.60 -8.13 3.23
C MET A 167 2.79 -8.14 4.53
N CYS A 168 1.90 -9.12 4.72
CA CYS A 168 1.01 -9.19 5.88
C CYS A 168 1.07 -10.54 6.63
N GLY A 169 2.11 -11.33 6.34
CA GLY A 169 2.37 -12.62 6.97
C GLY A 169 1.16 -13.55 6.94
N ARG A 170 0.83 -14.14 8.10
CA ARG A 170 -0.24 -15.14 8.26
C ARG A 170 -1.65 -14.62 7.97
N TYR A 171 -1.87 -13.31 7.93
CA TYR A 171 -3.22 -12.75 7.76
C TYR A 171 -3.66 -12.70 6.30
N GLY A 172 -2.72 -12.83 5.35
CA GLY A 172 -3.00 -12.67 3.92
C GLY A 172 -3.58 -11.30 3.60
N ALA A 173 -4.23 -11.15 2.44
CA ALA A 173 -4.83 -9.88 2.03
C ALA A 173 -6.14 -9.57 2.77
N GLU A 174 -7.01 -10.57 2.96
CA GLU A 174 -8.39 -10.37 3.44
C GLU A 174 -8.47 -9.88 4.89
N LEU A 175 -7.56 -10.37 5.75
CA LEU A 175 -7.51 -9.99 7.16
C LEU A 175 -6.39 -8.99 7.45
N CYS A 176 -5.80 -8.38 6.42
CA CYS A 176 -4.75 -7.38 6.62
C CYS A 176 -5.34 -6.05 7.09
N THR A 177 -4.67 -5.42 8.05
CA THR A 177 -4.96 -4.06 8.50
C THR A 177 -3.67 -3.24 8.46
N ALA A 178 -3.76 -1.91 8.51
CA ALA A 178 -2.58 -1.05 8.57
C ALA A 178 -1.62 -1.42 9.71
N GLN A 179 -2.16 -1.76 10.89
CA GLN A 179 -1.37 -2.25 12.03
C GLN A 179 -0.66 -3.57 11.68
N ARG A 180 -1.39 -4.60 11.21
CA ARG A 180 -0.82 -5.92 10.91
C ARG A 180 0.24 -5.87 9.80
N TRP A 181 0.02 -4.99 8.82
CA TRP A 181 0.98 -4.72 7.77
C TRP A 181 2.27 -4.13 8.35
N LEU A 182 2.19 -3.06 9.15
CA LEU A 182 3.36 -2.46 9.80
C LEU A 182 4.03 -3.40 10.81
N ASP A 183 3.27 -4.20 11.56
CA ASP A 183 3.81 -5.21 12.47
C ASP A 183 4.65 -6.23 11.70
N PHE A 184 4.17 -6.71 10.54
CA PHE A 184 4.94 -7.61 9.69
C PHE A 184 6.22 -6.91 9.20
N GLN A 185 6.14 -5.64 8.82
CA GLN A 185 7.30 -4.86 8.38
C GLN A 185 8.34 -4.64 9.49
N GLY A 186 7.92 -4.63 10.75
CA GLY A 186 8.78 -4.43 11.93
C GLY A 186 9.22 -5.72 12.64
N ASP A 187 8.69 -6.88 12.27
CA ASP A 187 9.03 -8.16 12.89
C ASP A 187 10.35 -8.71 12.34
N LYS A 188 11.40 -8.66 13.15
CA LYS A 188 12.73 -9.20 12.81
C LYS A 188 12.73 -10.71 12.50
N ASN A 189 11.70 -11.44 12.90
CA ASN A 189 11.61 -12.89 12.71
C ASN A 189 11.03 -13.27 11.34
N ASN A 190 10.60 -12.31 10.53
CA ASN A 190 10.05 -12.57 9.20
C ASN A 190 11.11 -12.88 8.12
N GLY A 191 12.41 -12.81 8.46
CA GLY A 191 13.52 -13.04 7.53
C GLY A 191 13.81 -11.90 6.54
N LEU A 192 13.20 -10.73 6.74
CA LEU A 192 13.31 -9.52 5.91
C LEU A 192 13.70 -8.29 6.73
N ALA A 193 13.09 -8.09 7.90
CA ALA A 193 13.34 -6.92 8.73
C ALA A 193 14.71 -7.05 9.45
N PRO A 194 15.56 -6.03 9.41
CA PRO A 194 16.93 -6.10 9.95
C PRO A 194 16.98 -6.05 11.49
N LEU A 195 15.92 -5.55 12.12
CA LEU A 195 15.79 -5.36 13.56
C LEU A 195 14.30 -5.19 13.94
N GLN A 196 13.98 -5.21 15.24
CA GLN A 196 12.60 -5.10 15.69
C GLN A 196 12.12 -3.64 15.69
N ILE A 197 10.98 -3.39 15.05
CA ILE A 197 10.34 -2.08 15.03
C ILE A 197 8.90 -2.22 15.50
N ASP A 198 8.55 -1.55 16.59
CA ASP A 198 7.21 -1.59 17.15
C ASP A 198 6.42 -0.34 16.74
N PHE A 199 5.46 -0.51 15.83
CA PHE A 199 4.65 0.59 15.32
C PHE A 199 3.43 0.86 16.23
N GLN A 200 3.35 2.08 16.74
CA GLN A 200 2.27 2.56 17.60
C GLN A 200 1.35 3.49 16.81
N LEU A 201 0.15 3.00 16.44
CA LEU A 201 -0.84 3.76 15.67
C LEU A 201 -1.81 4.53 16.58
N LEU A 202 -1.50 5.79 16.79
CA LEU A 202 -2.19 6.65 17.72
C LEU A 202 -3.39 7.37 17.08
N PRO A 203 -4.55 7.44 17.77
CA PRO A 203 -5.69 8.21 17.31
C PRO A 203 -5.35 9.68 17.01
N ASN A 204 -6.20 10.33 16.23
CA ASN A 204 -6.06 11.78 16.01
C ASN A 204 -6.32 12.52 17.33
N GLY A 205 -5.42 13.45 17.69
CA GLY A 205 -5.53 14.25 18.92
C GLY A 205 -5.01 13.57 20.19
N SER A 206 -4.57 12.31 20.15
CA SER A 206 -3.89 11.71 21.29
C SER A 206 -2.43 12.17 21.36
N GLU A 207 -2.01 12.65 22.53
CA GLU A 207 -0.62 12.99 22.81
C GLU A 207 -0.04 11.93 23.76
N PRO A 208 0.88 11.07 23.30
CA PRO A 208 1.44 9.98 24.12
C PRO A 208 2.32 10.48 25.28
N GLY A 209 2.58 11.79 25.36
CA GLY A 209 3.40 12.41 26.40
C GLY A 209 4.90 12.36 26.09
N GLU A 210 5.71 12.81 27.07
CA GLU A 210 7.18 12.75 27.02
C GLU A 210 7.82 13.39 25.77
N GLY A 211 7.20 14.43 25.20
CA GLY A 211 7.72 15.11 24.00
C GLY A 211 7.66 14.29 22.71
N ILE A 212 6.92 13.17 22.70
CA ILE A 212 6.67 12.42 21.47
C ILE A 212 5.60 13.14 20.65
N VAL A 213 5.92 13.41 19.38
CA VAL A 213 4.98 13.94 18.40
C VAL A 213 4.81 12.89 17.31
N PRO A 214 3.63 12.24 17.19
CA PRO A 214 3.44 11.17 16.22
C PRO A 214 3.57 11.67 14.78
N LEU A 215 4.29 10.92 13.94
CA LEU A 215 4.49 11.27 12.53
C LEU A 215 3.15 11.30 11.78
N ASP A 216 2.98 12.35 10.98
CA ASP A 216 1.78 12.59 10.18
C ASP A 216 2.16 13.32 8.88
N ALA A 217 2.87 12.61 8.01
CA ALA A 217 3.29 13.16 6.73
C ALA A 217 2.17 13.07 5.68
N PRO A 218 2.20 13.91 4.62
CA PRO A 218 1.28 13.76 3.49
C PRO A 218 1.41 12.38 2.82
N VAL A 219 0.28 11.87 2.33
CA VAL A 219 0.17 10.58 1.64
C VAL A 219 -0.61 10.81 0.36
N TRP A 220 -0.15 10.25 -0.76
CA TRP A 220 -0.92 10.27 -2.01
C TRP A 220 -1.99 9.20 -1.99
N GLY A 221 -3.22 9.58 -2.35
CA GLY A 221 -4.26 8.61 -2.71
C GLY A 221 -3.83 7.77 -3.91
N CYS A 222 -4.35 6.55 -4.04
CA CYS A 222 -4.00 5.71 -5.19
C CYS A 222 -4.61 6.22 -6.51
N ASP A 223 -5.60 7.11 -6.42
CA ASP A 223 -6.21 7.89 -7.49
C ASP A 223 -5.41 9.16 -7.87
N GLN A 224 -4.25 9.40 -7.23
CA GLN A 224 -3.42 10.58 -7.46
C GLN A 224 -2.05 10.20 -8.05
N ALA A 225 -1.52 11.06 -8.91
CA ALA A 225 -0.15 10.95 -9.39
C ALA A 225 0.82 11.54 -8.36
N PRO A 226 1.85 10.79 -7.91
CA PRO A 226 2.83 11.30 -6.95
C PRO A 226 3.86 12.29 -7.54
N GLY A 227 3.94 12.39 -8.87
CA GLY A 227 4.83 13.30 -9.59
C GLY A 227 4.23 13.74 -10.91
N SER A 228 4.74 14.82 -11.49
CA SER A 228 4.23 15.40 -12.75
C SER A 228 4.45 14.51 -13.97
N ASP A 229 5.40 13.58 -13.89
CA ASP A 229 5.79 12.62 -14.91
C ASP A 229 5.16 11.23 -14.69
N GLN A 230 4.32 11.08 -13.67
CA GLN A 230 3.71 9.82 -13.27
C GLN A 230 2.19 9.90 -13.42
N GLU A 231 1.57 8.74 -13.57
CA GLU A 231 0.12 8.60 -13.66
C GLU A 231 -0.45 8.03 -12.35
N PRO A 232 -1.74 8.28 -12.05
CA PRO A 232 -2.47 7.58 -11.00
C PRO A 232 -2.47 6.06 -11.20
N CYS A 233 -2.78 5.32 -10.13
CA CYS A 233 -2.88 3.86 -10.22
C CYS A 233 -4.12 3.44 -11.03
N SER A 234 -4.04 2.28 -11.69
CA SER A 234 -5.17 1.76 -12.46
C SER A 234 -6.33 1.34 -11.54
N CYS A 235 -7.57 1.38 -12.06
CA CYS A 235 -8.76 0.90 -11.33
C CYS A 235 -8.64 -0.57 -10.84
N GLN A 236 -7.85 -1.41 -11.54
CA GLN A 236 -7.61 -2.79 -11.14
C GLN A 236 -6.75 -2.90 -9.87
N ASP A 237 -5.86 -1.93 -9.68
CA ASP A 237 -4.91 -1.85 -8.56
C ASP A 237 -5.41 -0.90 -7.45
N CYS A 238 -6.43 -0.09 -7.75
CA CYS A 238 -6.99 0.94 -6.86
C CYS A 238 -8.47 1.18 -7.17
N ALA A 239 -9.37 0.73 -6.30
CA ALA A 239 -10.81 0.93 -6.49
C ALA A 239 -11.22 2.42 -6.50
N GLN A 240 -10.45 3.29 -5.82
CA GLN A 240 -10.71 4.73 -5.78
C GLN A 240 -10.45 5.41 -7.13
N ALA A 241 -9.63 4.80 -8.00
CA ALA A 241 -9.37 5.28 -9.36
C ALA A 241 -10.43 4.83 -10.38
N CYS A 242 -11.44 4.06 -9.95
CA CYS A 242 -12.47 3.56 -10.85
C CYS A 242 -13.50 4.65 -11.18
N PRO A 243 -13.91 4.77 -12.46
CA PRO A 243 -15.05 5.59 -12.81
C PRO A 243 -16.34 5.03 -12.19
N PRO A 244 -17.38 5.85 -12.01
CA PRO A 244 -18.68 5.38 -11.58
C PRO A 244 -19.21 4.28 -12.51
N VAL A 245 -19.65 3.16 -11.94
CA VAL A 245 -20.19 2.04 -12.73
C VAL A 245 -21.55 2.44 -13.27
N VAL A 246 -21.66 2.56 -14.59
CA VAL A 246 -22.95 2.66 -15.28
C VAL A 246 -23.47 1.23 -15.47
N PRO A 247 -24.63 0.85 -14.88
CA PRO A 247 -25.18 -0.48 -15.07
C PRO A 247 -25.41 -0.72 -16.56
N PRO A 248 -25.05 -1.91 -17.08
CA PRO A 248 -25.31 -2.22 -18.48
C PRO A 248 -26.80 -2.08 -18.76
N ALA A 249 -27.13 -1.64 -19.97
CA ALA A 249 -28.52 -1.62 -20.41
C ALA A 249 -29.11 -3.02 -20.20
N GLY A 250 -30.29 -3.07 -19.58
CA GLY A 250 -31.02 -4.32 -19.41
C GLY A 250 -31.22 -5.01 -20.76
N PRO A 251 -31.43 -6.34 -20.76
CA PRO A 251 -31.75 -7.05 -21.99
C PRO A 251 -32.98 -6.40 -22.64
N PRO A 252 -33.08 -6.44 -23.99
CA PRO A 252 -34.26 -5.93 -24.67
C PRO A 252 -35.52 -6.60 -24.09
N PRO A 253 -36.64 -5.85 -23.99
CA PRO A 253 -37.86 -6.41 -23.45
C PRO A 253 -38.28 -7.66 -24.25
N PRO A 254 -38.86 -8.68 -23.59
CA PRO A 254 -39.34 -9.86 -24.29
C PRO A 254 -40.39 -9.45 -25.33
N PHE A 255 -40.43 -10.17 -26.46
CA PHE A 255 -41.41 -9.92 -27.50
C PHE A 255 -42.82 -10.12 -26.94
N ARG A 256 -43.59 -9.03 -26.86
CA ARG A 256 -44.96 -9.01 -26.35
C ARG A 256 -45.89 -8.37 -27.35
N ILE A 257 -47.09 -8.93 -27.46
CA ILE A 257 -48.23 -8.31 -28.15
C ILE A 257 -49.25 -7.96 -27.07
N GLY A 258 -49.35 -6.67 -26.73
CA GLY A 258 -50.15 -6.20 -25.60
C GLY A 258 -49.64 -6.74 -24.26
N ARG A 259 -50.45 -7.53 -23.56
CA ARG A 259 -50.12 -8.17 -22.27
C ARG A 259 -49.69 -9.64 -22.39
N ALA A 260 -49.74 -10.22 -23.58
CA ALA A 260 -49.39 -11.62 -23.82
C ALA A 260 -48.00 -11.76 -24.43
N ASP A 261 -47.40 -12.93 -24.25
CA ASP A 261 -46.20 -13.35 -24.96
C ASP A 261 -46.49 -13.34 -26.48
N GLY A 262 -45.65 -12.66 -27.25
CA GLY A 262 -45.90 -12.48 -28.68
C GLY A 262 -45.79 -13.78 -29.47
N VAL A 263 -44.93 -14.72 -29.06
CA VAL A 263 -44.82 -16.05 -29.68
C VAL A 263 -46.09 -16.84 -29.41
N LEU A 264 -46.62 -16.79 -28.18
CA LEU A 264 -47.89 -17.43 -27.83
C LEU A 264 -49.03 -16.93 -28.72
N VAL A 265 -49.14 -15.61 -28.93
CA VAL A 265 -50.18 -15.02 -29.78
C VAL A 265 -50.07 -15.50 -31.22
N ILE A 266 -48.86 -15.53 -31.78
CA ILE A 266 -48.61 -16.04 -33.14
C ILE A 266 -49.00 -17.52 -33.25
N CYS A 267 -48.60 -18.35 -32.27
CA CYS A 267 -48.95 -19.77 -32.25
C CYS A 267 -50.48 -20.01 -32.22
N VAL A 268 -51.23 -19.25 -31.42
CA VAL A 268 -52.69 -19.35 -31.35
C VAL A 268 -53.35 -18.95 -32.67
N LEU A 269 -52.87 -17.88 -33.32
CA LEU A 269 -53.40 -17.43 -34.61
C LEU A 269 -53.16 -18.48 -35.71
N ILE A 270 -51.94 -19.04 -35.80
CA ILE A 270 -51.61 -20.09 -36.77
C ILE A 270 -52.49 -21.32 -36.54
N PHE A 271 -52.64 -21.77 -35.29
CA PHE A 271 -53.49 -22.90 -34.95
C PHE A 271 -54.96 -22.65 -35.33
N GLY A 272 -55.49 -21.46 -35.04
CA GLY A 272 -56.86 -21.09 -35.40
C GLY A 272 -57.13 -21.13 -36.91
N VAL A 273 -56.20 -20.61 -37.71
CA VAL A 273 -56.31 -20.65 -39.19
C VAL A 273 -56.27 -22.08 -39.71
N LEU A 274 -55.34 -22.91 -39.21
CA LEU A 274 -55.23 -24.31 -39.62
C LEU A 274 -56.47 -25.14 -39.22
N ALA A 275 -56.99 -24.93 -38.01
CA ALA A 275 -58.20 -25.59 -37.54
C ALA A 275 -59.43 -25.19 -38.37
N LEU A 276 -59.58 -23.90 -38.70
CA LEU A 276 -60.65 -23.42 -39.57
C LEU A 276 -60.54 -24.03 -40.97
N ALA A 277 -59.35 -24.04 -41.55
CA ALA A 277 -59.09 -24.65 -42.86
C ALA A 277 -59.43 -26.15 -42.86
N PHE A 278 -59.06 -26.86 -41.79
CA PHE A 278 -59.40 -28.28 -41.62
C PHE A 278 -60.92 -28.50 -41.53
N VAL A 279 -61.63 -27.70 -40.73
CA VAL A 279 -63.09 -27.79 -40.59
C VAL A 279 -63.79 -27.48 -41.91
N VAL A 280 -63.39 -26.42 -42.62
CA VAL A 280 -63.93 -26.09 -43.95
C VAL A 280 -63.67 -27.23 -44.94
N ALA A 281 -62.45 -27.78 -44.98
CA ALA A 281 -62.13 -28.91 -45.83
C ALA A 281 -62.96 -30.16 -45.48
N ALA A 282 -63.21 -30.43 -44.20
CA ALA A 282 -64.03 -31.54 -43.75
C ALA A 282 -65.52 -31.35 -44.12
N LEU A 283 -66.06 -30.13 -43.95
CA LEU A 283 -67.43 -29.77 -44.34
C LEU A 283 -67.63 -29.84 -45.86
N CYS A 284 -66.68 -29.30 -46.64
CA CYS A 284 -66.70 -29.41 -48.11
C CYS A 284 -66.60 -30.86 -48.59
N ARG A 285 -65.91 -31.75 -47.86
CA ARG A 285 -65.90 -33.19 -48.17
C ARG A 285 -67.21 -33.89 -47.84
N ARG A 286 -67.86 -33.54 -46.71
CA ARG A 286 -69.18 -34.09 -46.35
C ARG A 286 -70.27 -33.68 -47.34
N GLY A 287 -70.31 -32.40 -47.75
CA GLY A 287 -71.26 -31.92 -48.76
C GLY A 287 -71.08 -32.53 -50.15
N LYS A 288 -69.89 -33.07 -50.47
CA LYS A 288 -69.64 -33.85 -51.69
C LYS A 288 -70.01 -35.34 -51.59
N ALA A 289 -70.25 -35.85 -50.38
CA ALA A 289 -70.64 -37.25 -50.15
C ALA A 289 -72.16 -37.43 -50.06
N GLU A 290 -72.92 -36.33 -49.90
CA GLU A 290 -74.40 -36.31 -49.84
C GLU A 290 -75.06 -35.79 -51.13
N ALA A 291 -74.27 -35.49 -52.17
CA ALA A 291 -74.71 -35.13 -53.53
C ALA A 291 -74.25 -36.19 -54.52
#